data_AF-A0A2P2I2G6-F1
#
_entry.id   AF-A0A2P2I2G6-F1
#
_cell.length_a   1.000
_cell.length_b   1.000
_cell.length_c   1.000
_cell.angle_alpha   90.00
_cell.angle_beta   90.00
_cell.angle_gamma   90.00
#
_symmetry.space_group_name_H-M   'P 1'
#
loop_
_entity.id
_entity.type
_entity.pdbx_description
1 polymer ?
#
loop_
_entity_poly.entity_id
_entity_poly.type
_entity_poly.pdbx_seq_one_letter_code
_entity_poly.pdbx_strand_id
1 'polypeptide(L)'
;MTGRNIISRELAESIRQCLGRKVKLTLKALVRYETKGDKTESRVLAFASCRLFVLTAKIPTRVDQHFHYLDIQALESRRPNQLTMTVCDRTYTYLTNGEEGNSHEVDQMLLTLATALKNIFPSVPFTHIIRKVEVDPSSRLRSIQELEAAVGNSLGSRRGRGRGSSSIGACGGFSTQYMCMCDYHGLPYREEVAWDVDNIYMSHDTRELYLHDFDYLEQKDLIAIISALEYNTWFTRLRVSHSKLSQDAVHRILHMLTKSLSMEELYLDNIAAKPEFAYKLSLSLLSNSALPLQKLDLSHNPIEDKGALHISNPIGRQSKGLAHLNMSYCSLTSKGVNMLSHSLTVNKFMSQTLGYLNLAGNSLKDDVNNLFNFLAQPNVLTLLDLSATDCAIDALFGALVRGCTSHLVTLKLSRNNFSSGALRG
;
A
#
# COMPACT_ATOMS: atom_id res chain seq x y z
N MET A 1 3.48 -40.73 -31.26
CA MET A 1 3.37 -39.45 -31.99
C MET A 1 2.57 -38.50 -31.13
N THR A 2 3.25 -37.53 -30.53
CA THR A 2 2.75 -36.61 -29.48
C THR A 2 1.85 -35.53 -30.08
N GLY A 3 0.55 -35.63 -29.86
CA GLY A 3 -0.40 -34.56 -30.16
C GLY A 3 -0.19 -33.39 -29.21
N ARG A 4 0.80 -32.53 -29.47
CA ARG A 4 0.85 -31.21 -28.83
C ARG A 4 -0.43 -30.48 -29.22
N ASN A 5 -1.18 -29.99 -28.22
CA ASN A 5 -2.29 -29.05 -28.38
C ASN A 5 -1.78 -27.72 -28.95
N ILE A 6 -1.41 -27.71 -30.24
CA ILE A 6 -0.83 -26.55 -30.90
C ILE A 6 -1.97 -25.68 -31.38
N ILE A 7 -2.08 -24.49 -30.80
CA ILE A 7 -2.91 -23.41 -31.37
C ILE A 7 -2.47 -23.19 -32.82
N SER A 8 -3.38 -23.39 -33.77
CA SER A 8 -3.08 -23.26 -35.19
C SER A 8 -2.54 -21.85 -35.50
N ARG A 9 -1.73 -21.73 -36.54
CA ARG A 9 -1.17 -20.45 -36.98
C ARG A 9 -2.28 -19.42 -37.26
N GLU A 10 -3.37 -19.87 -37.89
CA GLU A 10 -4.54 -19.05 -38.20
C GLU A 10 -5.26 -18.56 -36.94
N LEU A 11 -5.46 -19.44 -35.94
CA LEU A 11 -6.08 -19.04 -34.67
C LEU A 11 -5.16 -18.08 -33.90
N ALA A 12 -3.85 -18.32 -33.89
CA ALA A 12 -2.88 -17.42 -33.28
C ALA A 12 -2.87 -16.03 -33.93
N GLU A 13 -3.01 -15.95 -35.25
CA GLU A 13 -3.13 -14.69 -35.98
C GLU A 13 -4.46 -13.99 -35.68
N SER A 14 -5.57 -14.74 -35.65
CA SER A 14 -6.88 -14.21 -35.25
C SER A 14 -6.86 -13.61 -33.85
N ILE A 15 -6.19 -14.25 -32.88
CA ILE A 15 -5.99 -13.71 -31.51
C ILE A 15 -5.21 -12.39 -31.55
N ARG A 16 -4.12 -12.33 -32.32
CA ARG A 16 -3.30 -11.11 -32.44
C ARG A 16 -4.07 -9.95 -33.08
N GLN A 17 -4.94 -10.24 -34.03
CA GLN A 17 -5.82 -9.25 -34.65
C GLN A 17 -6.90 -8.78 -33.65
N CYS A 18 -7.50 -9.71 -32.91
CA CYS A 18 -8.56 -9.42 -31.94
C CYS A 18 -8.07 -8.57 -30.75
N LEU A 19 -6.90 -8.87 -30.18
CA LEU A 19 -6.33 -8.12 -29.05
C LEU A 19 -5.54 -6.87 -29.48
N GLY A 20 -5.26 -6.73 -30.77
CA GLY A 20 -4.43 -5.67 -31.32
C GLY A 20 -2.92 -5.94 -31.21
N ARG A 21 -2.16 -5.40 -32.17
CA ARG A 21 -0.72 -5.69 -32.32
C ARG A 21 0.16 -5.18 -31.18
N LYS A 22 -0.33 -4.22 -30.38
CA LYS A 22 0.40 -3.64 -29.24
C LYS A 22 0.39 -4.54 -27.99
N VAL A 23 -0.58 -5.46 -27.88
CA VAL A 23 -0.66 -6.37 -26.74
C VAL A 23 0.34 -7.52 -26.95
N LYS A 24 1.41 -7.52 -26.14
CA LYS A 24 2.40 -8.60 -26.15
C LYS A 24 1.90 -9.75 -25.28
N LEU A 25 1.71 -10.91 -25.90
CA LEU A 25 1.32 -12.14 -25.21
C LEU A 25 2.55 -12.97 -24.84
N THR A 26 2.58 -13.48 -23.62
CA THR A 26 3.65 -14.34 -23.08
C THR A 26 3.30 -15.82 -23.23
N LEU A 27 2.02 -16.18 -23.04
CA LEU A 27 1.52 -17.55 -23.18
C LEU A 27 0.14 -17.55 -23.83
N LYS A 28 -0.12 -18.56 -24.66
CA LYS A 28 -1.45 -18.90 -25.17
C LYS A 28 -1.69 -20.38 -24.90
N ALA A 29 -2.80 -20.72 -24.28
CA ALA A 29 -3.12 -22.10 -23.92
C ALA A 29 -4.56 -22.44 -24.29
N LEU A 30 -4.74 -23.56 -24.99
CA LEU A 30 -6.05 -24.09 -25.32
C LEU A 30 -6.57 -24.91 -24.13
N VAL A 31 -7.72 -24.54 -23.59
CA VAL A 31 -8.30 -25.14 -22.39
C VAL A 31 -9.79 -25.44 -22.59
N ARG A 32 -10.32 -26.30 -21.72
CA ARG A 32 -11.75 -26.52 -21.55
C ARG A 32 -12.23 -25.73 -20.33
N TYR A 33 -13.03 -24.72 -20.55
CA TYR A 33 -13.67 -23.94 -19.50
C TYR A 33 -14.92 -24.67 -18.99
N GLU A 34 -15.00 -24.93 -17.69
CA GLU A 34 -16.19 -25.53 -17.08
C GLU A 34 -17.32 -24.50 -16.97
N THR A 35 -18.49 -24.82 -17.53
CA THR A 35 -19.71 -24.02 -17.42
C THR A 35 -20.68 -24.69 -16.44
N LYS A 36 -21.79 -24.01 -16.12
CA LYS A 36 -22.79 -24.56 -15.19
C LYS A 36 -23.35 -25.89 -15.72
N GLY A 37 -23.35 -26.92 -14.86
CA GLY A 37 -23.90 -28.24 -15.14
C GLY A 37 -22.94 -29.21 -15.84
N ASP A 38 -21.67 -29.25 -15.42
CA ASP A 38 -20.60 -30.16 -15.87
C ASP A 38 -20.28 -30.14 -17.38
N LYS A 39 -20.80 -29.14 -18.09
CA LYS A 39 -20.46 -28.91 -19.50
C LYS A 39 -19.13 -28.19 -19.58
N THR A 40 -18.38 -28.47 -20.64
CA THR A 40 -17.13 -27.77 -20.93
C THR A 40 -17.18 -27.14 -22.30
N GLU A 41 -16.53 -25.98 -22.43
CA GLU A 41 -16.37 -25.31 -23.71
C GLU A 41 -14.91 -25.02 -24.01
N SER A 42 -14.50 -25.22 -25.27
CA SER A 42 -13.14 -24.94 -25.70
C SER A 42 -12.88 -23.43 -25.73
N ARG A 43 -11.79 -22.99 -25.09
CA ARG A 43 -11.36 -21.59 -24.93
C ARG A 43 -9.86 -21.47 -25.05
N VAL A 44 -9.39 -20.27 -25.35
CA VAL A 44 -7.96 -19.92 -25.33
C VAL A 44 -7.72 -18.93 -24.19
N LEU A 45 -6.85 -19.30 -23.26
CA LEU A 45 -6.27 -18.38 -22.29
C LEU A 45 -5.07 -17.70 -22.93
N ALA A 46 -5.08 -16.37 -22.99
CA ALA A 46 -3.96 -15.56 -23.49
C ALA A 46 -3.46 -14.63 -22.39
N PHE A 47 -2.21 -14.85 -21.97
CA PHE A 47 -1.56 -14.11 -20.89
C PHE A 47 -0.79 -12.92 -21.50
N ALA A 48 -1.11 -11.71 -21.04
CA ALA A 48 -0.42 -10.48 -21.40
C ALA A 48 0.48 -10.00 -20.23
N SER A 49 0.92 -8.73 -20.25
CA SER A 49 1.75 -8.16 -19.19
C SER A 49 1.01 -7.97 -17.87
N CYS A 50 -0.24 -7.51 -17.91
CA CYS A 50 -1.06 -7.23 -16.72
C CYS A 50 -2.47 -7.86 -16.76
N ARG A 51 -2.83 -8.54 -17.86
CA ARG A 51 -4.16 -9.10 -18.10
C ARG A 51 -4.14 -10.55 -18.57
N LEU A 52 -5.17 -11.30 -18.16
CA LEU A 52 -5.55 -12.58 -18.74
C LEU A 52 -6.76 -12.37 -19.65
N PHE A 53 -6.68 -12.81 -20.90
CA PHE A 53 -7.81 -12.84 -21.82
C PHE A 53 -8.33 -14.27 -21.99
N VAL A 54 -9.65 -14.44 -21.97
CA VAL A 54 -10.34 -15.68 -22.29
C VAL A 54 -11.03 -15.48 -23.63
N LEU A 55 -10.56 -16.19 -24.66
CA LEU A 55 -11.05 -16.05 -26.02
C LEU A 55 -11.75 -17.33 -26.51
N THR A 56 -12.67 -17.17 -27.46
CA THR A 56 -13.27 -18.31 -28.16
C THR A 56 -12.23 -19.06 -28.98
N ALA A 57 -12.26 -20.40 -28.93
CA ALA A 57 -11.41 -21.26 -29.75
C ALA A 57 -11.99 -21.45 -31.18
N LYS A 58 -12.38 -20.34 -31.82
CA LYS A 58 -12.97 -20.29 -33.17
C LYS A 58 -12.31 -19.18 -33.98
N ILE A 59 -12.42 -19.24 -35.31
CA ILE A 59 -11.95 -18.20 -36.23
C ILE A 59 -13.18 -17.61 -36.94
N PRO A 60 -13.43 -16.29 -36.87
CA PRO A 60 -12.66 -15.30 -36.11
C PRO A 60 -12.86 -15.46 -34.59
N THR A 61 -11.78 -15.31 -33.84
CA THR A 61 -11.83 -15.35 -32.37
C THR A 61 -12.43 -14.07 -31.80
N ARG A 62 -12.94 -14.15 -30.58
CA ARG A 62 -13.52 -13.04 -29.83
C ARG A 62 -13.11 -13.15 -28.36
N VAL A 63 -12.92 -12.01 -27.71
CA VAL A 63 -12.73 -11.95 -26.25
C VAL A 63 -14.08 -12.18 -25.58
N ASP A 64 -14.21 -13.27 -24.84
CA ASP A 64 -15.38 -13.52 -24.00
C ASP A 64 -15.25 -12.78 -22.68
N GLN A 65 -14.07 -12.87 -22.07
CA GLN A 65 -13.77 -12.28 -20.77
C GLN A 65 -12.32 -11.82 -20.71
N HIS A 66 -12.03 -10.86 -19.84
CA HIS A 66 -10.67 -10.50 -19.48
C HIS A 66 -10.59 -10.15 -18.00
N PHE A 67 -9.43 -10.40 -17.39
CA PHE A 67 -9.18 -10.13 -15.98
C PHE A 67 -7.86 -9.39 -15.84
N HIS A 68 -7.83 -8.34 -15.03
CA HIS A 68 -6.56 -7.77 -14.60
C HIS A 68 -5.95 -8.68 -13.54
N TYR A 69 -4.62 -8.85 -13.52
CA TYR A 69 -3.98 -9.75 -12.55
C TYR A 69 -4.21 -9.35 -11.09
N LEU A 70 -4.44 -8.05 -10.83
CA LEU A 70 -4.78 -7.55 -9.49
C LEU A 70 -6.21 -7.88 -9.02
N ASP A 71 -7.12 -8.29 -9.92
CA ASP A 71 -8.47 -8.72 -9.55
C ASP A 71 -8.51 -10.19 -9.11
N ILE A 72 -7.41 -10.93 -9.30
CA ILE A 72 -7.32 -12.34 -8.94
C ILE A 72 -7.14 -12.46 -7.43
N GLN A 73 -8.16 -12.97 -6.75
CA GLN A 73 -8.17 -13.18 -5.31
C GLN A 73 -7.58 -14.53 -4.91
N ALA A 74 -7.84 -15.56 -5.72
CA ALA A 74 -7.36 -16.92 -5.48
C ALA A 74 -6.92 -17.65 -6.74
N LEU A 75 -5.88 -18.49 -6.60
CA LEU A 75 -5.43 -19.46 -7.59
C LEU A 75 -5.38 -20.85 -6.93
N GLU A 76 -6.11 -21.80 -7.49
CA GLU A 76 -6.18 -23.17 -6.97
C GLU A 76 -5.90 -24.19 -8.07
N SER A 77 -5.09 -25.21 -7.77
CA SER A 77 -4.83 -26.34 -8.67
C SER A 77 -4.68 -27.61 -7.83
N ARG A 78 -5.82 -28.19 -7.44
CA ARG A 78 -5.88 -29.43 -6.65
C ARG A 78 -5.72 -30.69 -7.51
N ARG A 79 -6.01 -30.58 -8.82
CA ARG A 79 -5.74 -31.64 -9.80
C ARG A 79 -4.68 -31.15 -10.78
N PRO A 80 -3.77 -32.01 -11.26
CA PRO A 80 -2.67 -31.63 -12.17
C PRO A 80 -3.14 -30.85 -13.40
N ASN A 81 -4.25 -31.26 -14.00
CA ASN A 81 -4.77 -30.68 -15.23
C ASN A 81 -5.79 -29.53 -15.02
N GLN A 82 -6.02 -29.10 -13.78
CA GLN A 82 -7.05 -28.11 -13.44
C GLN A 82 -6.44 -26.84 -12.87
N LEU A 83 -6.84 -25.68 -13.40
CA LEU A 83 -6.58 -24.36 -12.84
C LEU A 83 -7.91 -23.68 -12.52
N THR A 84 -8.09 -23.33 -11.26
CA THR A 84 -9.25 -22.60 -10.76
C THR A 84 -8.83 -21.21 -10.31
N MET A 85 -9.53 -20.18 -10.78
CA MET A 85 -9.25 -18.79 -10.46
C MET A 85 -10.48 -18.15 -9.82
N THR A 86 -10.33 -17.47 -8.70
CA THR A 86 -11.39 -16.63 -8.13
C THR A 86 -11.09 -15.17 -8.43
N VAL A 87 -12.00 -14.52 -9.16
CA VAL A 87 -11.92 -13.12 -9.58
C VAL A 87 -13.22 -12.44 -9.21
N CYS A 88 -13.17 -11.36 -8.43
CA CYS A 88 -14.35 -10.63 -7.95
C CYS A 88 -15.44 -11.56 -7.38
N ASP A 89 -15.05 -12.48 -6.50
CA ASP A 89 -15.89 -13.48 -5.83
C ASP A 89 -16.60 -14.48 -6.77
N ARG A 90 -16.15 -14.56 -8.02
CA ARG A 90 -16.60 -15.58 -8.99
C ARG A 90 -15.47 -16.54 -9.30
N THR A 91 -15.81 -17.83 -9.34
CA THR A 91 -14.86 -18.91 -9.59
C THR A 91 -14.93 -19.36 -11.05
N TYR A 92 -13.76 -19.48 -11.67
CA TYR A 92 -13.57 -19.90 -13.04
C TYR A 92 -12.64 -21.13 -13.06
N THR A 93 -13.14 -22.25 -13.59
CA THR A 93 -12.36 -23.49 -13.66
C THR A 93 -11.97 -23.81 -15.09
N TYR A 94 -10.68 -24.02 -15.31
CA TYR A 94 -10.09 -24.35 -16.61
C TYR A 94 -9.39 -25.69 -16.53
N LEU A 95 -9.73 -26.58 -17.45
CA LEU A 95 -9.11 -27.89 -17.60
C LEU A 95 -8.19 -27.87 -18.82
N THR A 96 -6.96 -28.33 -18.64
CA THR A 96 -6.01 -28.57 -19.73
C THR A 96 -6.37 -29.85 -20.47
N ASN A 97 -5.88 -29.96 -21.71
CA ASN A 97 -6.16 -31.08 -22.61
C ASN A 97 -5.02 -32.12 -22.63
N GLY A 98 -4.08 -32.03 -21.67
CA GLY A 98 -2.97 -32.97 -21.53
C GLY A 98 -3.40 -34.35 -20.99
N GLU A 99 -2.47 -35.30 -21.03
CA GLU A 99 -2.62 -36.64 -20.45
C GLU A 99 -2.98 -36.56 -18.95
N GLU A 100 -3.79 -37.51 -18.47
CA GLU A 100 -4.16 -37.57 -17.06
C GLU A 100 -2.91 -37.62 -16.16
N GLY A 101 -2.86 -36.73 -15.18
CA GLY A 101 -1.73 -36.60 -14.26
C GLY A 101 -0.65 -35.59 -14.68
N ASN A 102 -0.66 -35.08 -15.91
CA ASN A 102 0.32 -34.07 -16.34
C ASN A 102 -0.06 -32.66 -15.85
N SER A 103 0.79 -32.06 -15.01
CA SER A 103 0.61 -30.69 -14.49
C SER A 103 1.32 -29.60 -15.29
N HIS A 104 2.15 -29.96 -16.28
CA HIS A 104 3.09 -29.04 -16.90
C HIS A 104 2.43 -27.80 -17.51
N GLU A 105 1.27 -27.95 -18.17
CA GLU A 105 0.54 -26.82 -18.75
C GLU A 105 0.01 -25.86 -17.68
N VAL A 106 -0.54 -26.37 -16.58
CA VAL A 106 -1.03 -25.55 -15.47
C VAL A 106 0.13 -24.88 -14.73
N ASP A 107 1.21 -25.62 -14.48
CA ASP A 107 2.41 -25.09 -13.83
C ASP A 107 3.02 -23.96 -14.66
N GLN A 108 3.02 -24.10 -15.99
CA GLN A 108 3.48 -23.04 -16.89
C GLN A 108 2.56 -21.82 -16.90
N MET A 109 1.23 -22.00 -16.80
CA MET A 109 0.29 -20.89 -16.64
C MET A 109 0.55 -20.12 -15.34
N LEU A 110 0.69 -20.84 -14.22
CA LEU A 110 0.98 -20.28 -12.90
C LEU A 110 2.32 -19.54 -12.91
N LEU A 111 3.37 -20.15 -13.47
CA LEU A 111 4.69 -19.53 -13.58
C LEU A 111 4.66 -18.29 -14.49
N THR A 112 3.90 -18.32 -15.59
CA THR A 112 3.75 -17.16 -16.49
C THR A 112 3.10 -15.99 -15.76
N LEU A 113 2.04 -16.25 -15.01
CA LEU A 113 1.35 -15.24 -14.21
C LEU A 113 2.27 -14.68 -13.11
N ALA A 114 2.95 -15.56 -12.36
CA ALA A 114 3.92 -15.17 -11.34
C ALA A 114 5.06 -14.33 -11.92
N THR A 115 5.58 -14.70 -13.09
CA THR A 115 6.63 -13.94 -13.80
C THR A 115 6.13 -12.57 -14.20
N ALA A 116 4.90 -12.46 -14.74
CA ALA A 116 4.32 -11.18 -15.09
C ALA A 116 4.16 -10.27 -13.86
N LEU A 117 3.64 -10.79 -12.75
CA LEU A 117 3.54 -10.05 -11.49
C LEU A 117 4.91 -9.66 -10.93
N LYS A 118 5.94 -10.51 -11.04
CA LYS A 118 7.31 -10.16 -10.61
C LYS A 118 7.98 -9.12 -11.49
N ASN A 119 7.63 -9.06 -12.77
CA ASN A 119 8.11 -7.98 -13.63
C ASN A 119 7.49 -6.63 -13.24
N ILE A 120 6.26 -6.62 -12.73
CA ILE A 120 5.58 -5.39 -12.28
C ILE A 120 5.99 -5.05 -10.84
N PHE A 121 5.98 -6.02 -9.94
CA PHE A 121 6.19 -5.88 -8.49
C PHE A 121 7.35 -6.77 -8.01
N PRO A 122 8.59 -6.47 -8.39
CA PRO A 122 9.73 -7.37 -8.20
C PRO A 122 10.02 -7.70 -6.74
N SER A 123 9.86 -6.73 -5.85
CA SER A 123 10.20 -6.86 -4.43
C SER A 123 9.07 -7.42 -3.55
N VAL A 124 7.89 -7.68 -4.11
CA VAL A 124 6.72 -8.10 -3.33
C VAL A 124 6.48 -9.60 -3.50
N PRO A 125 6.30 -10.36 -2.41
CA PRO A 125 5.97 -11.79 -2.50
C PRO A 125 4.70 -12.04 -3.32
N PHE A 126 4.71 -13.08 -4.14
CA PHE A 126 3.58 -13.45 -5.00
C PHE A 126 2.28 -13.68 -4.19
N THR A 127 2.40 -14.31 -3.02
CA THR A 127 1.30 -14.57 -2.08
C THR A 127 0.78 -13.32 -1.38
N HIS A 128 1.52 -12.20 -1.39
CA HIS A 128 1.03 -10.92 -0.89
C HIS A 128 0.12 -10.22 -1.90
N ILE A 129 0.38 -10.43 -3.19
CA ILE A 129 -0.44 -9.89 -4.28
C ILE A 129 -1.71 -10.73 -4.46
N ILE A 130 -1.54 -12.06 -4.59
CA ILE A 130 -2.65 -13.02 -4.67
C ILE A 130 -2.82 -13.71 -3.33
N ARG A 131 -3.88 -13.33 -2.61
CA ARG A 131 -4.07 -13.69 -1.18
C ARG A 131 -4.18 -15.19 -0.92
N LYS A 132 -4.66 -15.97 -1.89
CA LYS A 132 -4.86 -17.42 -1.74
C LYS A 132 -4.25 -18.16 -2.92
N VAL A 133 -3.25 -18.99 -2.65
CA VAL A 133 -2.60 -19.85 -3.66
C VAL A 133 -2.52 -21.26 -3.10
N GLU A 134 -3.33 -22.18 -3.64
CA GLU A 134 -3.39 -23.59 -3.20
C GLU A 134 -3.08 -24.51 -4.39
N VAL A 135 -1.92 -25.15 -4.40
CA VAL A 135 -1.51 -26.07 -5.47
C VAL A 135 -1.08 -27.40 -4.86
N ASP A 136 -1.63 -28.49 -5.38
CA ASP A 136 -1.36 -29.86 -4.91
C ASP A 136 -0.67 -30.68 -6.02
N PRO A 137 0.47 -31.34 -5.73
CA PRO A 137 1.32 -31.16 -4.55
C PRO A 137 1.99 -29.78 -4.53
N SER A 138 2.26 -29.26 -3.33
CA SER A 138 2.88 -27.93 -3.12
C SER A 138 4.25 -27.78 -3.79
N SER A 139 4.94 -28.90 -4.03
CA SER A 139 6.20 -28.94 -4.80
C SER A 139 6.11 -28.33 -6.19
N ARG A 140 4.91 -28.26 -6.80
CA ARG A 140 4.66 -27.60 -8.10
C ARG A 140 4.90 -26.08 -8.07
N LEU A 141 4.95 -25.47 -6.88
CA LEU A 141 5.28 -24.06 -6.71
C LEU A 141 6.80 -23.78 -6.66
N ARG A 142 7.65 -24.81 -6.74
CA ARG A 142 9.11 -24.67 -6.60
C ARG A 142 9.70 -23.67 -7.60
N SER A 143 9.32 -23.73 -8.88
CA SER A 143 9.83 -22.80 -9.89
C SER A 143 9.44 -21.34 -9.61
N ILE A 144 8.26 -21.13 -9.00
CA ILE A 144 7.84 -19.79 -8.57
C ILE A 144 8.71 -19.35 -7.39
N GLN A 145 8.93 -20.20 -6.39
CA GLN A 145 9.79 -19.90 -5.24
C GLN A 145 11.23 -19.59 -5.66
N GLU A 146 11.79 -20.35 -6.60
CA GLU A 146 13.12 -20.11 -7.18
C GLU A 146 13.18 -18.76 -7.91
N LEU A 147 12.13 -18.41 -8.67
CA LEU A 147 12.00 -17.10 -9.29
C LEU A 147 12.01 -15.98 -8.23
N GLU A 148 11.25 -16.13 -7.14
CA GLU A 148 11.24 -15.14 -6.06
C GLU A 148 12.61 -15.00 -5.39
N ALA A 149 13.28 -16.11 -5.13
CA ALA A 149 14.61 -16.14 -4.53
C ALA A 149 15.67 -15.48 -5.44
N ALA A 150 15.62 -15.72 -6.75
CA ALA A 150 16.53 -15.11 -7.71
C ALA A 150 16.36 -13.58 -7.78
N VAL A 151 15.11 -13.09 -7.77
CA VAL A 151 14.81 -11.65 -7.71
C VAL A 151 15.24 -11.06 -6.37
N GLY A 152 14.99 -11.77 -5.26
CA GLY A 152 15.38 -11.37 -3.91
C GLY A 152 16.90 -11.26 -3.71
N ASN A 153 17.68 -12.23 -4.20
CA ASN A 153 19.15 -12.19 -4.14
C ASN A 153 19.72 -11.01 -4.92
N SER A 154 19.11 -10.69 -6.06
CA SER A 154 19.48 -9.51 -6.86
C SER A 154 19.22 -8.20 -6.12
N LEU A 155 18.20 -8.15 -5.25
CA LEU A 155 17.87 -7.01 -4.39
C LEU A 155 18.76 -6.94 -3.13
N GLY A 156 19.05 -8.07 -2.47
CA GLY A 156 19.74 -8.15 -1.18
C GLY A 156 21.22 -7.76 -1.21
N SER A 157 21.94 -8.06 -2.29
CA SER A 157 23.35 -7.63 -2.47
C SER A 157 23.52 -6.10 -2.65
N ARG A 158 22.43 -5.32 -2.67
CA ARG A 158 22.41 -3.89 -3.05
C ARG A 158 22.15 -2.91 -1.92
N ARG A 159 21.85 -3.36 -0.69
CA ARG A 159 21.58 -2.48 0.46
C ARG A 159 22.75 -1.56 0.87
N GLY A 160 23.90 -1.59 0.17
CA GLY A 160 25.08 -0.77 0.46
C GLY A 160 25.69 0.04 -0.68
N ARG A 161 25.15 0.07 -1.92
CA ARG A 161 25.74 0.87 -3.02
C ARG A 161 24.68 1.46 -3.96
N GLY A 162 24.49 2.77 -3.87
CA GLY A 162 23.58 3.59 -4.67
C GLY A 162 23.98 3.78 -6.14
N ARG A 163 24.04 2.70 -6.91
CA ARG A 163 24.07 2.79 -8.38
C ARG A 163 23.15 1.71 -8.96
N GLY A 164 22.11 2.16 -9.65
CA GLY A 164 21.08 1.31 -10.26
C GLY A 164 21.70 0.23 -11.14
N SER A 165 21.20 -1.00 -11.00
CA SER A 165 21.40 -2.05 -12.00
C SER A 165 20.10 -2.25 -12.78
N SER A 166 20.30 -2.38 -14.08
CA SER A 166 19.38 -2.49 -15.22
C SER A 166 18.20 -3.49 -15.15
N SER A 167 17.96 -4.19 -14.03
CA SER A 167 16.89 -5.20 -13.95
C SER A 167 15.63 -4.74 -13.22
N ILE A 168 15.73 -3.79 -12.29
CA ILE A 168 14.61 -3.22 -11.54
C ILE A 168 14.67 -1.73 -11.85
N GLY A 169 13.68 -1.23 -12.60
CA GLY A 169 13.66 0.14 -13.08
C GLY A 169 13.80 1.18 -11.96
N ALA A 170 13.91 2.45 -12.35
CA ALA A 170 14.04 3.55 -11.40
C ALA A 170 12.92 3.54 -10.34
N CYS A 171 13.25 4.04 -9.14
CA CYS A 171 12.34 4.12 -8.01
C CYS A 171 11.60 2.80 -7.71
N GLY A 172 12.31 1.66 -7.78
CA GLY A 172 11.74 0.34 -7.51
C GLY A 172 10.80 -0.18 -8.59
N GLY A 173 10.99 0.28 -9.84
CA GLY A 173 10.14 -0.07 -10.97
C GLY A 173 8.83 0.73 -11.04
N PHE A 174 8.80 1.93 -10.45
CA PHE A 174 7.58 2.73 -10.34
C PHE A 174 6.89 2.92 -11.68
N SER A 175 7.60 3.28 -12.75
CA SER A 175 6.99 3.55 -14.06
C SER A 175 6.29 2.31 -14.66
N THR A 176 6.78 1.11 -14.39
CA THR A 176 6.10 -0.14 -14.79
C THR A 176 4.84 -0.40 -13.97
N GLN A 177 4.89 -0.09 -12.67
CA GLN A 177 3.75 -0.21 -11.75
C GLN A 177 2.68 0.81 -12.09
N TYR A 178 3.07 2.05 -12.35
CA TYR A 178 2.19 3.13 -12.80
C TYR A 178 1.50 2.77 -14.11
N MET A 179 2.23 2.27 -15.12
CA MET A 179 1.61 1.78 -16.36
C MET A 179 0.60 0.66 -16.10
N CYS A 180 0.92 -0.30 -15.21
CA CYS A 180 -0.02 -1.34 -14.81
C CYS A 180 -1.26 -0.77 -14.14
N MET A 181 -1.12 0.24 -13.28
CA MET A 181 -2.23 0.86 -12.56
C MET A 181 -3.08 1.77 -13.45
N CYS A 182 -2.49 2.42 -14.46
CA CYS A 182 -3.22 3.11 -15.51
C CYS A 182 -4.13 2.13 -16.26
N ASP A 183 -3.59 0.99 -16.70
CA ASP A 183 -4.40 -0.06 -17.34
C ASP A 183 -5.49 -0.59 -16.39
N TYR A 184 -5.16 -0.82 -15.12
CA TYR A 184 -6.12 -1.30 -14.13
C TYR A 184 -7.30 -0.35 -13.93
N HIS A 185 -7.04 0.95 -13.85
CA HIS A 185 -8.07 1.98 -13.64
C HIS A 185 -8.70 2.50 -14.92
N GLY A 186 -8.26 2.04 -16.10
CA GLY A 186 -8.71 2.57 -17.38
C GLY A 186 -8.31 4.04 -17.59
N LEU A 187 -7.18 4.46 -17.05
CA LEU A 187 -6.64 5.82 -17.14
C LEU A 187 -5.55 5.90 -18.22
N PRO A 188 -5.39 7.06 -18.88
CA PRO A 188 -4.28 7.26 -19.81
C PRO A 188 -2.95 7.22 -19.06
N TYR A 189 -1.95 6.60 -19.69
CA TYR A 189 -0.57 6.67 -19.21
C TYR A 189 0.02 8.04 -19.55
N ARG A 190 0.52 8.76 -18.53
CA ARG A 190 1.22 10.04 -18.69
C ARG A 190 2.72 9.80 -18.69
N GLU A 191 3.36 10.06 -19.84
CA GLU A 191 4.81 9.84 -19.97
C GLU A 191 5.60 10.78 -19.05
N GLU A 192 5.06 11.97 -18.77
CA GLU A 192 5.63 12.99 -17.91
C GLU A 192 5.80 12.50 -16.47
N VAL A 193 4.80 11.79 -15.93
CA VAL A 193 4.86 11.18 -14.59
C VAL A 193 6.00 10.18 -14.50
N ALA A 194 6.09 9.28 -15.48
CA ALA A 194 7.14 8.28 -15.51
C ALA A 194 8.52 8.94 -15.68
N TRP A 195 8.61 9.99 -16.49
CA TRP A 195 9.84 10.73 -16.70
C TRP A 195 10.30 11.45 -15.43
N ASP A 196 9.41 12.14 -14.71
CA ASP A 196 9.70 12.79 -13.44
C ASP A 196 10.26 11.80 -12.43
N VAL A 197 9.60 10.64 -12.31
CA VAL A 197 10.02 9.62 -11.35
C VAL A 197 11.33 8.93 -11.76
N ASP A 198 11.49 8.60 -13.04
CA ASP A 198 12.66 7.88 -13.52
C ASP A 198 13.92 8.75 -13.58
N ASN A 199 13.77 10.08 -13.72
CA ASN A 199 14.89 11.00 -13.87
C ASN A 199 15.08 11.90 -12.66
N ILE A 200 14.06 12.66 -12.25
CA ILE A 200 14.18 13.63 -11.16
C ILE A 200 14.25 12.89 -9.83
N TYR A 201 13.26 12.08 -9.50
CA TYR A 201 13.22 11.40 -8.21
C TYR A 201 14.38 10.42 -8.02
N MET A 202 14.69 9.65 -9.06
CA MET A 202 15.79 8.68 -9.03
C MET A 202 17.15 9.37 -8.85
N SER A 203 17.39 10.50 -9.53
CA SER A 203 18.68 11.20 -9.42
C SER A 203 18.93 11.80 -8.04
N HIS A 204 17.86 12.10 -7.29
CA HIS A 204 17.93 12.64 -5.93
C HIS A 204 17.80 11.57 -4.84
N ASP A 205 17.70 10.28 -5.20
CA ASP A 205 17.40 9.15 -4.29
C ASP A 205 16.17 9.43 -3.40
N THR A 206 15.18 10.12 -3.97
CA THR A 206 14.00 10.59 -3.24
C THR A 206 13.11 9.41 -2.85
N ARG A 207 12.81 9.30 -1.54
CA ARG A 207 11.93 8.28 -0.95
C ARG A 207 10.54 8.80 -0.56
N GLU A 208 10.30 10.09 -0.80
CA GLU A 208 9.01 10.74 -0.58
C GLU A 208 8.33 10.99 -1.91
N LEU A 209 7.11 10.46 -2.10
CA LEU A 209 6.25 10.87 -3.19
C LEU A 209 5.39 12.04 -2.72
N TYR A 210 5.64 13.23 -3.24
CA TYR A 210 4.89 14.43 -2.89
C TYR A 210 3.87 14.72 -3.99
N LEU A 211 2.57 14.63 -3.67
CA LEU A 211 1.53 14.77 -4.70
C LEU A 211 1.47 16.16 -5.34
N HIS A 212 1.98 17.19 -4.68
CA HIS A 212 2.05 18.55 -5.23
C HIS A 212 2.98 18.63 -6.45
N ASP A 213 3.96 17.72 -6.58
CA ASP A 213 4.81 17.66 -7.77
C ASP A 213 4.01 17.35 -9.04
N PHE A 214 2.78 16.81 -8.90
CA PHE A 214 1.89 16.44 -9.99
C PHE A 214 0.67 17.37 -10.12
N ASP A 215 0.70 18.57 -9.55
CA ASP A 215 -0.42 19.53 -9.59
C ASP A 215 -0.75 20.03 -11.02
N TYR A 216 0.14 19.78 -11.97
CA TYR A 216 -0.11 20.03 -13.40
C TYR A 216 -1.07 19.02 -14.04
N LEU A 217 -1.42 17.93 -13.34
CA LEU A 217 -2.32 16.88 -13.80
C LEU A 217 -3.75 17.05 -13.27
N GLU A 218 -4.70 16.34 -13.88
CA GLU A 218 -6.05 16.26 -13.35
C GLU A 218 -6.12 15.35 -12.12
N GLN A 219 -7.06 15.63 -11.21
CA GLN A 219 -7.27 14.83 -9.98
C GLN A 219 -7.49 13.32 -10.25
N LYS A 220 -8.01 12.95 -11.42
CA LYS A 220 -8.20 11.54 -11.81
C LYS A 220 -6.87 10.84 -12.14
N ASP A 221 -5.89 11.57 -12.66
CA ASP A 221 -4.57 11.02 -13.03
C ASP A 221 -3.79 10.61 -11.75
N LEU A 222 -4.03 11.30 -10.63
CA LEU A 222 -3.45 10.96 -9.32
C LEU A 222 -3.84 9.55 -8.83
N ILE A 223 -4.97 9.00 -9.28
CA ILE A 223 -5.42 7.67 -8.85
C ILE A 223 -4.36 6.64 -9.18
N ALA A 224 -3.90 6.56 -10.44
CA ALA A 224 -2.90 5.56 -10.84
C ALA A 224 -1.52 5.80 -10.20
N ILE A 225 -1.16 7.07 -9.93
CA ILE A 225 0.09 7.44 -9.24
C ILE A 225 0.07 6.89 -7.81
N ILE A 226 -1.01 7.13 -7.07
CA ILE A 226 -1.15 6.64 -5.69
C ILE A 226 -1.28 5.10 -5.68
N SER A 227 -2.01 4.51 -6.62
CA SER A 227 -2.12 3.04 -6.73
C SER A 227 -0.78 2.37 -6.95
N ALA A 228 0.14 2.98 -7.70
CA ALA A 228 1.46 2.41 -7.95
C ALA A 228 2.24 2.18 -6.64
N LEU A 229 1.92 2.93 -5.58
CA LEU A 229 2.53 2.78 -4.25
C LEU A 229 2.02 1.55 -3.46
N GLU A 230 0.93 0.89 -3.88
CA GLU A 230 0.34 -0.28 -3.19
C GLU A 230 1.37 -1.41 -2.96
N TYR A 231 2.26 -1.61 -3.93
CA TYR A 231 3.28 -2.67 -3.95
C TYR A 231 4.69 -2.12 -4.25
N ASN A 232 4.85 -0.80 -4.29
CA ASN A 232 6.16 -0.19 -4.47
C ASN A 232 6.96 -0.27 -3.16
N THR A 233 8.23 -0.64 -3.23
CA THR A 233 9.12 -0.80 -2.06
C THR A 233 10.25 0.24 -2.02
N TRP A 234 10.23 1.20 -2.94
CA TRP A 234 11.19 2.30 -2.99
C TRP A 234 10.72 3.48 -2.15
N PHE A 235 9.48 3.90 -2.35
CA PHE A 235 8.86 5.01 -1.63
C PHE A 235 8.47 4.57 -0.23
N THR A 236 9.00 5.28 0.77
CA THR A 236 8.67 5.06 2.17
C THR A 236 7.87 6.21 2.77
N ARG A 237 7.68 7.31 2.02
CA ARG A 237 6.92 8.47 2.46
C ARG A 237 5.92 8.91 1.39
N LEU A 238 4.71 9.23 1.82
CA LEU A 238 3.70 9.90 1.01
C LEU A 238 3.37 11.25 1.65
N ARG A 239 3.47 12.32 0.86
CA ARG A 239 3.10 13.67 1.28
C ARG A 239 1.96 14.22 0.45
N VAL A 240 0.97 14.76 1.14
CA VAL A 240 -0.11 15.60 0.61
C VAL A 240 -0.31 16.74 1.60
N SER A 241 0.02 17.95 1.18
CA SER A 241 0.00 19.12 2.04
C SER A 241 -0.77 20.23 1.35
N HIS A 242 -1.67 20.88 2.08
CA HIS A 242 -2.42 22.05 1.60
C HIS A 242 -3.19 21.86 0.28
N SER A 243 -3.66 20.63 0.00
CA SER A 243 -4.39 20.32 -1.22
C SER A 243 -5.69 19.56 -0.93
N LYS A 244 -6.78 19.95 -1.61
CA LYS A 244 -8.06 19.26 -1.50
C LYS A 244 -8.11 18.11 -2.51
N LEU A 245 -7.93 16.90 -2.02
CA LEU A 245 -8.02 15.69 -2.82
C LEU A 245 -9.47 15.35 -3.21
N SER A 246 -9.64 14.74 -4.38
CA SER A 246 -10.89 14.07 -4.75
C SER A 246 -11.20 12.88 -3.82
N GLN A 247 -12.47 12.48 -3.74
CA GLN A 247 -12.86 11.31 -2.93
C GLN A 247 -12.19 10.01 -3.43
N ASP A 248 -11.97 9.89 -4.73
CA ASP A 248 -11.30 8.73 -5.34
C ASP A 248 -9.81 8.69 -4.99
N ALA A 249 -9.12 9.84 -5.00
CA ALA A 249 -7.73 9.93 -4.57
C ALA A 249 -7.58 9.59 -3.08
N VAL A 250 -8.49 10.11 -2.23
CA VAL A 250 -8.56 9.76 -0.80
C VAL A 250 -8.78 8.26 -0.61
N HIS A 251 -9.75 7.67 -1.32
CA HIS A 251 -9.98 6.23 -1.29
C HIS A 251 -8.71 5.47 -1.68
N ARG A 252 -7.98 5.95 -2.68
CA ARG A 252 -6.77 5.28 -3.14
C ARG A 252 -5.63 5.33 -2.13
N ILE A 253 -5.43 6.45 -1.43
CA ILE A 253 -4.48 6.54 -0.32
C ILE A 253 -4.82 5.51 0.76
N LEU A 254 -6.10 5.47 1.15
CA LEU A 254 -6.59 4.54 2.17
C LEU A 254 -6.40 3.08 1.74
N HIS A 255 -6.66 2.76 0.47
CA HIS A 255 -6.46 1.42 -0.08
C HIS A 255 -4.97 1.03 -0.11
N MET A 256 -4.11 1.95 -0.53
CA MET A 256 -2.65 1.76 -0.57
C MET A 256 -2.09 1.36 0.80
N LEU A 257 -2.56 1.99 1.88
CA LEU A 257 -2.16 1.64 3.24
C LEU A 257 -2.55 0.21 3.63
N THR A 258 -3.59 -0.38 3.03
CA THR A 258 -3.99 -1.78 3.30
C THR A 258 -3.07 -2.81 2.64
N LYS A 259 -2.21 -2.37 1.71
CA LYS A 259 -1.36 -3.23 0.88
C LYS A 259 0.13 -3.01 1.08
N SER A 260 0.54 -1.76 1.34
CA SER A 260 1.94 -1.39 1.38
C SER A 260 2.71 -2.14 2.47
N LEU A 261 3.94 -2.53 2.13
CA LEU A 261 4.90 -3.17 3.04
C LEU A 261 6.06 -2.23 3.42
N SER A 262 6.08 -1.01 2.87
CA SER A 262 7.22 -0.09 2.85
C SER A 262 6.88 1.31 3.32
N MET A 263 5.59 1.67 3.42
CA MET A 263 5.19 3.02 3.80
C MET A 263 5.44 3.25 5.30
N GLU A 264 6.38 4.15 5.59
CA GLU A 264 6.86 4.48 6.93
C GLU A 264 6.35 5.85 7.40
N GLU A 265 6.12 6.79 6.47
CA GLU A 265 5.74 8.16 6.81
C GLU A 265 4.56 8.63 5.98
N LEU A 266 3.55 9.16 6.66
CA LEU A 266 2.34 9.67 6.05
C LEU A 266 2.11 11.11 6.49
N TYR A 267 2.25 12.03 5.54
CA TYR A 267 2.00 13.46 5.72
C TYR A 267 0.72 13.83 4.98
N LEU A 268 -0.36 14.11 5.71
CA LEU A 268 -1.67 14.45 5.16
C LEU A 268 -2.17 15.74 5.82
N ASP A 269 -1.32 16.75 5.88
CA ASP A 269 -1.62 18.03 6.54
C ASP A 269 -2.50 18.94 5.67
N ASN A 270 -3.48 19.58 6.29
CA ASN A 270 -4.38 20.54 5.63
C ASN A 270 -5.03 20.01 4.33
N ILE A 271 -5.47 18.76 4.31
CA ILE A 271 -6.19 18.15 3.17
C ILE A 271 -7.71 18.28 3.28
N ALA A 272 -8.19 19.13 4.20
CA ALA A 272 -9.59 19.27 4.59
C ALA A 272 -10.22 17.96 5.10
N ALA A 273 -9.42 17.09 5.75
CA ALA A 273 -9.92 15.87 6.34
C ALA A 273 -10.84 16.15 7.54
N LYS A 274 -11.91 15.35 7.63
CA LYS A 274 -12.97 15.41 8.64
C LYS A 274 -12.96 14.14 9.51
N PRO A 275 -13.75 14.06 10.59
CA PRO A 275 -13.78 12.85 11.44
C PRO A 275 -14.02 11.53 10.67
N GLU A 276 -14.83 11.57 9.61
CA GLU A 276 -15.10 10.40 8.75
C GLU A 276 -13.87 9.90 7.99
N PHE A 277 -12.98 10.81 7.57
CA PHE A 277 -11.70 10.41 6.98
C PHE A 277 -10.84 9.68 8.01
N ALA A 278 -10.75 10.21 9.23
CA ALA A 278 -10.01 9.60 10.33
C ALA A 278 -10.55 8.19 10.68
N TYR A 279 -11.87 8.01 10.62
CA TYR A 279 -12.49 6.68 10.73
C TYR A 279 -11.98 5.72 9.65
N LYS A 280 -12.07 6.09 8.37
CA LYS A 280 -11.60 5.23 7.28
C LYS A 280 -10.10 4.96 7.34
N LEU A 281 -9.29 5.97 7.68
CA LEU A 281 -7.85 5.81 7.92
C LEU A 281 -7.59 4.79 9.02
N SER A 282 -8.36 4.83 10.11
CA SER A 282 -8.22 3.85 11.19
C SER A 282 -8.46 2.41 10.72
N LEU A 283 -9.46 2.19 9.86
CA LEU A 283 -9.74 0.86 9.31
C LEU A 283 -8.59 0.38 8.41
N SER A 284 -8.06 1.27 7.56
CA SER A 284 -6.92 0.95 6.70
C SER A 284 -5.69 0.55 7.51
N LEU A 285 -5.33 1.34 8.53
CA LEU A 285 -4.18 1.05 9.40
C LEU A 285 -4.36 -0.25 10.18
N LEU A 286 -5.56 -0.54 10.68
CA LEU A 286 -5.84 -1.80 11.42
C LEU A 286 -5.84 -3.03 10.52
N SER A 287 -6.20 -2.88 9.24
CA SER A 287 -6.25 -3.98 8.29
C SER A 287 -4.88 -4.50 7.85
N ASN A 288 -3.82 -3.70 8.04
CA ASN A 288 -2.47 -4.02 7.62
C ASN A 288 -1.49 -4.02 8.81
N SER A 289 -1.37 -5.17 9.47
CA SER A 289 -0.44 -5.36 10.59
C SER A 289 1.04 -5.32 10.20
N ALA A 290 1.35 -5.42 8.90
CA ALA A 290 2.71 -5.39 8.37
C ALA A 290 3.18 -3.97 8.00
N LEU A 291 2.29 -2.97 8.03
CA LEU A 291 2.63 -1.58 7.71
C LEU A 291 3.69 -1.04 8.69
N PRO A 292 4.88 -0.61 8.22
CA PRO A 292 5.96 -0.15 9.09
C PRO A 292 5.82 1.34 9.44
N LEU A 293 4.59 1.83 9.70
CA LEU A 293 4.32 3.25 9.93
C LEU A 293 5.05 3.75 11.19
N GLN A 294 5.84 4.80 11.02
CA GLN A 294 6.64 5.45 12.07
C GLN A 294 6.28 6.92 12.24
N LYS A 295 5.84 7.60 11.17
CA LYS A 295 5.47 9.02 11.23
C LYS A 295 4.08 9.25 10.67
N LEU A 296 3.27 9.97 11.44
CA LEU A 296 1.93 10.39 11.03
C LEU A 296 1.77 11.89 11.27
N ASP A 297 1.40 12.61 10.22
CA ASP A 297 1.00 14.01 10.28
C ASP A 297 -0.42 14.16 9.74
N LEU A 298 -1.34 14.55 10.62
CA LEU A 298 -2.73 14.89 10.28
C LEU A 298 -3.03 16.36 10.63
N SER A 299 -2.00 17.17 10.85
CA SER A 299 -2.16 18.55 11.30
C SER A 299 -3.01 19.39 10.37
N HIS A 300 -3.62 20.44 10.91
CA HIS A 300 -4.49 21.35 10.16
C HIS A 300 -5.70 20.68 9.49
N ASN A 301 -6.13 19.52 10.00
CA ASN A 301 -7.39 18.89 9.60
C ASN A 301 -8.36 18.89 10.77
N PRO A 302 -9.57 19.47 10.63
CA PRO A 302 -10.59 19.49 11.70
C PRO A 302 -11.22 18.09 11.87
N ILE A 303 -10.43 17.14 12.38
CA ILE A 303 -10.88 15.77 12.63
C ILE A 303 -11.63 15.64 13.96
N GLU A 304 -11.53 16.65 14.83
CA GLU A 304 -12.23 16.75 16.11
C GLU A 304 -11.95 15.55 17.06
N ASP A 305 -12.54 15.57 18.26
CA ASP A 305 -12.37 14.47 19.22
C ASP A 305 -12.85 13.12 18.67
N LYS A 306 -13.85 13.13 17.78
CA LYS A 306 -14.36 11.92 17.13
C LYS A 306 -13.30 11.30 16.21
N GLY A 307 -12.57 12.10 15.44
CA GLY A 307 -11.47 11.60 14.62
C GLY A 307 -10.29 11.13 15.47
N ALA A 308 -9.95 11.87 16.54
CA ALA A 308 -8.93 11.45 17.50
C ALA A 308 -9.27 10.09 18.13
N LEU A 309 -10.53 9.84 18.51
CA LEU A 309 -11.00 8.54 18.97
C LEU A 309 -10.70 7.42 17.96
N HIS A 310 -11.02 7.63 16.69
CA HIS A 310 -10.78 6.63 15.65
C HIS A 310 -9.30 6.34 15.46
N ILE A 311 -8.44 7.35 15.47
CA ILE A 311 -6.99 7.23 15.27
C ILE A 311 -6.26 6.68 16.51
N SER A 312 -6.82 6.85 17.70
CA SER A 312 -6.21 6.38 18.96
C SER A 312 -5.95 4.86 18.94
N ASN A 313 -6.95 4.06 18.53
CA ASN A 313 -6.83 2.60 18.51
C ASN A 313 -5.70 2.06 17.58
N PRO A 314 -5.59 2.44 16.28
CA PRO A 314 -4.49 2.00 15.44
C PRO A 314 -3.12 2.47 15.92
N ILE A 315 -2.99 3.68 16.50
CA ILE A 315 -1.73 4.14 17.11
C ILE A 315 -1.32 3.23 18.28
N GLY A 316 -2.29 2.88 19.13
CA GLY A 316 -2.08 1.95 20.25
C GLY A 316 -1.61 0.54 19.83
N ARG A 317 -1.85 0.15 18.57
CA ARG A 317 -1.53 -1.18 18.02
C ARG A 317 -0.34 -1.19 17.06
N GLN A 318 0.33 -0.06 16.81
CA GLN A 318 1.51 -0.03 15.94
C GLN A 318 2.61 -0.92 16.51
N SER A 319 3.03 -1.91 15.72
CA SER A 319 3.93 -2.98 16.14
C SER A 319 5.33 -2.51 16.50
N LYS A 320 5.73 -1.32 16.03
CA LYS A 320 7.02 -0.68 16.30
C LYS A 320 6.88 0.67 17.00
N GLY A 321 5.70 1.04 17.50
CA GLY A 321 5.42 2.39 17.97
C GLY A 321 5.50 3.44 16.85
N LEU A 322 5.35 4.71 17.20
CA LEU A 322 5.60 5.85 16.30
C LEU A 322 6.84 6.60 16.77
N ALA A 323 7.56 7.19 15.82
CA ALA A 323 8.65 8.13 16.06
C ALA A 323 8.19 9.59 16.02
N HIS A 324 7.14 9.88 15.26
CA HIS A 324 6.63 11.23 15.06
C HIS A 324 5.12 11.23 14.96
N LEU A 325 4.48 12.04 15.81
CA LEU A 325 3.04 12.28 15.74
C LEU A 325 2.77 13.79 15.72
N ASN A 326 2.14 14.25 14.65
CA ASN A 326 1.67 15.63 14.54
C ASN A 326 0.15 15.66 14.38
N MET A 327 -0.51 16.22 15.39
CA MET A 327 -1.96 16.42 15.46
C MET A 327 -2.27 17.88 15.81
N SER A 328 -1.41 18.83 15.41
CA SER A 328 -1.63 20.25 15.68
C SER A 328 -2.78 20.82 14.86
N TYR A 329 -3.53 21.76 15.42
CA TYR A 329 -4.66 22.42 14.76
C TYR A 329 -5.70 21.43 14.22
N CYS A 330 -5.99 20.38 15.00
CA CYS A 330 -6.93 19.32 14.62
C CYS A 330 -8.34 19.51 15.21
N SER A 331 -8.61 20.67 15.81
CA SER A 331 -9.84 20.98 16.56
C SER A 331 -10.10 19.99 17.70
N LEU A 332 -9.05 19.50 18.35
CA LEU A 332 -9.17 18.60 19.50
C LEU A 332 -9.45 19.39 20.78
N THR A 333 -10.18 18.77 21.70
CA THR A 333 -10.30 19.22 23.08
C THR A 333 -9.44 18.37 24.02
N SER A 334 -9.41 18.69 25.31
CA SER A 334 -8.81 17.83 26.35
C SER A 334 -9.31 16.38 26.28
N LYS A 335 -10.56 16.14 25.86
CA LYS A 335 -11.11 14.80 25.69
C LYS A 335 -10.38 14.03 24.59
N GLY A 336 -10.29 14.57 23.38
CA GLY A 336 -9.60 13.93 22.26
C GLY A 336 -8.11 13.70 22.54
N VAL A 337 -7.45 14.68 23.17
CA VAL A 337 -6.04 14.55 23.59
C VAL A 337 -5.85 13.45 24.63
N ASN A 338 -6.74 13.33 25.63
CA ASN A 338 -6.67 12.26 26.62
C ASN A 338 -6.84 10.87 25.99
N MET A 339 -7.68 10.74 24.96
CA MET A 339 -7.88 9.47 24.26
C MET A 339 -6.62 9.07 23.48
N LEU A 340 -6.03 10.01 22.73
CA LEU A 340 -4.77 9.79 22.03
C LEU A 340 -3.66 9.41 23.00
N SER A 341 -3.52 10.17 24.09
CA SER A 341 -2.46 9.97 25.09
C SER A 341 -2.60 8.66 25.86
N HIS A 342 -3.83 8.21 26.10
CA HIS A 342 -4.07 6.87 26.63
C HIS A 342 -3.53 5.80 25.69
N SER A 343 -3.80 5.92 24.38
CA SER A 343 -3.25 4.99 23.38
C SER A 343 -1.73 5.05 23.24
N LEU A 344 -1.11 6.23 23.40
CA LEU A 344 0.34 6.34 23.49
C LEU A 344 0.90 5.55 24.68
N THR A 345 0.22 5.61 25.83
CA THR A 345 0.63 4.88 27.05
C THR A 345 0.44 3.37 26.93
N VAL A 346 -0.64 2.92 26.28
CA VAL A 346 -0.92 1.48 26.08
C VAL A 346 0.08 0.82 25.12
N ASN A 347 0.61 1.56 24.16
CA ASN A 347 1.61 1.01 23.24
C ASN A 347 2.98 0.94 23.93
N LYS A 348 3.42 -0.28 24.26
CA LYS A 348 4.68 -0.57 24.97
C LYS A 348 5.96 -0.05 24.32
N PHE A 349 5.91 0.28 23.02
CA PHE A 349 7.07 0.81 22.29
C PHE A 349 7.11 2.35 22.29
N MET A 350 5.98 3.02 22.53
CA MET A 350 5.84 4.45 22.28
C MET A 350 6.79 5.31 23.11
N SER A 351 7.03 4.95 24.38
CA SER A 351 8.00 5.67 25.24
C SER A 351 9.44 5.53 24.75
N GLN A 352 9.77 4.49 23.99
CA GLN A 352 11.10 4.22 23.45
C GLN A 352 11.29 4.71 22.02
N THR A 353 10.20 5.09 21.33
CA THR A 353 10.25 5.47 19.92
C THR A 353 9.80 6.90 19.66
N LEU A 354 8.81 7.43 20.39
CA LEU A 354 8.19 8.71 20.08
C LEU A 354 9.12 9.87 20.44
N GLY A 355 9.88 10.34 19.45
CA GLY A 355 10.81 11.46 19.57
C GLY A 355 10.18 12.82 19.31
N TYR A 356 9.04 12.88 18.62
CA TYR A 356 8.34 14.11 18.26
C TYR A 356 6.84 14.01 18.54
N LEU A 357 6.32 14.95 19.34
CA LEU A 357 4.89 15.10 19.61
C LEU A 357 4.48 16.56 19.47
N ASN A 358 3.59 16.84 18.51
CA ASN A 358 3.01 18.16 18.32
C ASN A 358 1.48 18.11 18.47
N LEU A 359 0.96 18.84 19.45
CA LEU A 359 -0.47 19.02 19.73
C LEU A 359 -0.87 20.50 19.73
N ALA A 360 -0.03 21.39 19.18
CA ALA A 360 -0.25 22.82 19.19
C ALA A 360 -1.60 23.23 18.59
N GLY A 361 -2.19 24.32 19.07
CA GLY A 361 -3.41 24.90 18.52
C GLY A 361 -4.69 24.08 18.72
N ASN A 362 -4.67 23.08 19.60
CA ASN A 362 -5.86 22.38 20.11
C ASN A 362 -6.32 22.99 21.43
N SER A 363 -7.53 22.74 21.93
CA SER A 363 -8.05 23.35 23.16
C SER A 363 -7.95 22.41 24.37
N LEU A 364 -6.87 22.50 25.14
CA LEU A 364 -6.56 21.66 26.30
C LEU A 364 -6.92 22.37 27.64
N LYS A 365 -8.08 23.05 27.67
CA LYS A 365 -8.52 23.86 28.82
C LYS A 365 -8.91 23.03 30.06
N ASP A 366 -9.45 21.84 29.84
CA ASP A 366 -9.80 20.89 30.90
C ASP A 366 -8.64 19.91 31.15
N ASP A 367 -8.77 19.06 32.17
CA ASP A 367 -7.73 18.09 32.57
C ASP A 367 -7.25 17.20 31.42
N VAL A 368 -5.93 17.12 31.24
CA VAL A 368 -5.25 16.22 30.27
C VAL A 368 -4.38 15.19 30.98
N ASN A 369 -4.93 14.56 32.02
CA ASN A 369 -4.22 13.62 32.90
C ASN A 369 -3.52 12.48 32.14
N ASN A 370 -4.10 11.95 31.07
CA ASN A 370 -3.44 10.87 30.30
C ASN A 370 -2.20 11.38 29.55
N LEU A 371 -2.22 12.62 29.07
CA LEU A 371 -1.04 13.24 28.45
C LEU A 371 0.07 13.40 29.49
N PHE A 372 -0.26 13.97 30.65
CA PHE A 372 0.72 14.16 31.73
C PHE A 372 1.23 12.84 32.29
N ASN A 373 0.39 11.80 32.38
CA ASN A 373 0.81 10.46 32.78
C ASN A 373 1.81 9.86 31.78
N PHE A 374 1.55 9.98 30.47
CA PHE A 374 2.50 9.55 29.45
C PHE A 374 3.84 10.29 29.57
N LEU A 375 3.79 11.62 29.66
CA LEU A 375 4.99 12.47 29.76
C LEU A 375 5.77 12.25 31.07
N ALA A 376 5.10 11.81 32.14
CA ALA A 376 5.70 11.52 33.43
C ALA A 376 6.45 10.18 33.48
N GLN A 377 6.25 9.29 32.51
CA GLN A 377 7.04 8.06 32.38
C GLN A 377 8.34 8.35 31.62
N PRO A 378 9.47 7.71 31.98
CA PRO A 378 10.71 7.83 31.21
C PRO A 378 10.48 7.58 29.71
N ASN A 379 10.84 8.56 28.88
CA ASN A 379 10.61 8.50 27.44
C ASN A 379 11.76 9.14 26.63
N VAL A 380 11.74 8.90 25.32
CA VAL A 380 12.74 9.41 24.35
C VAL A 380 12.30 10.70 23.65
N LEU A 381 11.28 11.39 24.15
CA LEU A 381 10.73 12.56 23.49
C LEU A 381 11.78 13.66 23.41
N THR A 382 12.12 14.08 22.20
CA THR A 382 13.10 15.15 21.93
C THR A 382 12.44 16.49 21.65
N LEU A 383 11.23 16.46 21.09
CA LEU A 383 10.42 17.64 20.81
C LEU A 383 9.00 17.46 21.32
N LEU A 384 8.56 18.40 22.16
CA LEU A 384 7.17 18.57 22.57
C LEU A 384 6.68 19.97 22.20
N ASP A 385 5.61 20.03 21.41
CA ASP A 385 4.93 21.29 21.10
C ASP A 385 3.47 21.26 21.60
N LEU A 386 3.21 22.10 22.61
CA LEU A 386 1.90 22.38 23.19
C LEU A 386 1.58 23.87 23.06
N SER A 387 2.11 24.56 22.05
CA SER A 387 1.83 25.98 21.83
C SER A 387 0.34 26.23 21.56
N ALA A 388 -0.20 27.34 22.09
CA ALA A 388 -1.60 27.73 21.92
C ALA A 388 -2.58 26.60 22.29
N THR A 389 -2.33 25.92 23.42
CA THR A 389 -3.18 24.84 23.91
C THR A 389 -4.04 25.20 25.11
N ASP A 390 -3.73 26.29 25.81
CA ASP A 390 -4.30 26.66 27.10
C ASP A 390 -4.15 25.56 28.17
N CYS A 391 -3.17 24.65 28.03
CA CYS A 391 -2.95 23.58 29.00
C CYS A 391 -2.41 24.12 30.34
N ALA A 392 -2.69 23.41 31.44
CA ALA A 392 -2.14 23.72 32.77
C ALA A 392 -0.61 23.51 32.82
N ILE A 393 0.15 24.58 32.57
CA ILE A 393 1.62 24.56 32.49
C ILE A 393 2.28 24.05 33.78
N ASP A 394 1.73 24.39 34.96
CA ASP A 394 2.28 23.96 36.24
C ASP A 394 2.27 22.42 36.38
N ALA A 395 1.15 21.78 36.01
CA ALA A 395 1.01 20.33 36.02
C ALA A 395 1.90 19.67 34.95
N LEU A 396 2.05 20.31 33.79
CA LEU A 396 2.94 19.86 32.73
C LEU A 396 4.39 19.76 33.22
N PHE A 397 4.93 20.80 33.85
CA PHE A 397 6.32 20.76 34.34
C PHE A 397 6.55 19.63 35.35
N GLY A 398 5.58 19.36 36.22
CA GLY A 398 5.63 18.21 37.12
C GLY A 398 5.77 16.87 36.38
N ALA A 399 5.09 16.70 35.25
CA ALA A 399 5.25 15.52 34.40
C ALA A 399 6.61 15.49 33.69
N LEU A 400 7.03 16.60 33.08
CA LEU A 400 8.28 16.69 32.31
C LEU A 400 9.51 16.38 33.17
N VAL A 401 9.56 16.87 34.41
CA VAL A 401 10.66 16.60 35.35
C VAL A 401 10.80 15.10 35.64
N ARG A 402 9.70 14.35 35.65
CA ARG A 402 9.72 12.91 35.95
C ARG A 402 10.11 12.05 34.75
N GLY A 403 9.62 12.36 33.55
CA GLY A 403 9.76 11.44 32.41
C GLY A 403 10.60 11.95 31.23
N CYS A 404 10.77 13.27 31.06
CA CYS A 404 11.33 13.85 29.84
C CYS A 404 12.74 14.45 30.00
N THR A 405 13.31 14.46 31.21
CA THR A 405 14.58 15.14 31.52
C THR A 405 15.81 14.58 30.79
N SER A 406 15.75 13.32 30.35
CA SER A 406 16.89 12.66 29.69
C SER A 406 17.06 13.02 28.21
N HIS A 407 15.97 13.35 27.50
CA HIS A 407 15.99 13.45 26.03
C HIS A 407 15.34 14.71 25.46
N LEU A 408 14.52 15.43 26.23
CA LEU A 408 13.79 16.59 25.71
C LEU A 408 14.75 17.74 25.39
N VAL A 409 14.81 18.14 24.12
CA VAL A 409 15.67 19.21 23.62
C VAL A 409 14.85 20.46 23.29
N THR A 410 13.68 20.28 22.69
CA THR A 410 12.82 21.37 22.23
C THR A 410 11.47 21.31 22.92
N LEU A 411 11.17 22.32 23.73
CA LEU A 411 9.88 22.49 24.38
C LEU A 411 9.24 23.80 23.89
N LYS A 412 8.09 23.68 23.23
CA LYS A 412 7.33 24.83 22.73
C LYS A 412 6.02 24.98 23.47
N LEU A 413 5.89 26.07 24.23
CA LEU A 413 4.73 26.40 25.06
C LEU A 413 4.18 27.80 24.75
N SER A 414 4.52 28.35 23.58
CA SER A 414 4.13 29.72 23.22
C SER A 414 2.61 29.88 23.22
N ARG A 415 2.11 31.09 23.54
CA ARG A 415 0.67 31.40 23.53
C ARG A 415 -0.20 30.54 24.46
N ASN A 416 0.36 30.04 25.56
CA ASN A 416 -0.40 29.49 26.68
C ASN A 416 -0.48 30.53 27.81
N ASN A 417 -1.56 30.48 28.60
CA ASN A 417 -1.67 31.31 29.79
C ASN A 417 -0.86 30.72 30.94
N PHE A 418 0.11 31.47 31.46
CA PHE A 418 0.86 31.10 32.65
C PHE A 418 0.16 31.70 33.87
N SER A 419 -0.65 30.91 34.58
CA SER A 419 -1.28 31.36 35.82
C SER A 419 -0.22 31.51 36.91
N SER A 420 0.09 32.74 37.31
CA SER A 420 1.14 33.12 38.27
C SER A 420 0.89 32.69 39.73
N GLY A 421 0.06 31.67 39.98
CA GLY A 421 -0.32 31.24 41.33
C GLY A 421 0.82 30.63 42.14
N ALA A 422 1.88 30.13 41.46
CA ALA A 422 2.98 29.40 42.09
C ALA A 422 4.28 30.20 42.30
N LEU A 423 4.35 31.48 41.89
CA LEU A 423 5.52 32.36 42.14
C LEU A 423 5.41 33.17 43.44
N ARG A 424 4.44 32.85 44.31
CA ARG A 424 4.36 33.35 45.68
C ARG A 424 4.70 32.21 46.65
N GLY A 425 5.98 31.96 46.83
CA GLY A 425 6.53 31.01 47.79
C GLY A 425 7.95 31.40 48.14
#